data_AF-A0A7C4HIT4-F1
#
_entry.id   AF-A0A7C4HIT4-F1
#
_cell.length_a   1.000
_cell.length_b   1.000
_cell.length_c   1.000
_cell.angle_alpha   90.00
_cell.angle_beta   90.00
_cell.angle_gamma   90.00
#
_symmetry.space_group_name_H-M   'P 1'
#
loop_
_entity.id
_entity.type
_entity.pdbx_description
1 polymer ?
#
loop_
_entity_poly.entity_id
_entity_poly.type
_entity_poly.pdbx_seq_one_letter_code
_entity_poly.pdbx_strand_id
1 'polypeptide(L)'
;MTRKEILAEIRDRLQAAFGDRYRGAVLYGSEARGEARPDSDIDVLVLLEGPVKPVNDLTMIIDSLFPVQMKLVESKEYSEKIINALPVDSYDYENGVYGLYRNAKAGGVRL
;
A
#
# COMPACT_ATOMS: atom_id res chain seq x y z
N MET A 1 -0.59 6.05 -17.35
CA MET A 1 0.36 5.38 -16.43
C MET A 1 0.11 3.90 -16.51
N THR A 2 1.16 3.09 -16.50
CA THR A 2 1.06 1.63 -16.38
C THR A 2 0.92 1.23 -14.91
N ARG A 3 0.42 0.03 -14.63
CA ARG A 3 0.40 -0.54 -13.27
C ARG A 3 1.76 -0.44 -12.56
N LYS A 4 2.85 -0.74 -13.26
CA LYS A 4 4.21 -0.68 -12.69
C LYS A 4 4.59 0.74 -12.26
N GLU A 5 4.20 1.74 -13.06
CA GLU A 5 4.44 3.16 -12.73
C GLU A 5 3.61 3.59 -11.51
N ILE A 6 2.35 3.15 -11.41
CA ILE A 6 1.49 3.44 -10.25
C ILE A 6 2.10 2.88 -8.97
N LEU A 7 2.49 1.60 -8.98
CA LEU A 7 3.09 0.95 -7.81
C LEU A 7 4.44 1.57 -7.41
N ALA A 8 5.25 1.95 -8.40
CA ALA A 8 6.50 2.67 -8.15
C ALA A 8 6.25 4.05 -7.53
N GLU A 9 5.28 4.82 -8.04
CA GLU A 9 4.93 6.13 -7.50
C GLU A 9 4.37 6.02 -6.07
N ILE A 10 3.57 4.99 -5.77
CA ILE A 10 3.11 4.69 -4.40
C ILE A 10 4.30 4.46 -3.47
N ARG A 11 5.23 3.57 -3.84
CA ARG A 11 6.43 3.30 -3.04
C ARG A 11 7.22 4.57 -2.79
N ASP A 12 7.54 5.32 -3.84
CA ASP A 12 8.42 6.49 -3.76
C ASP A 12 7.82 7.59 -2.87
N ARG A 13 6.49 7.79 -2.95
CA ARG A 13 5.78 8.74 -2.08
C ARG A 13 5.75 8.30 -0.62
N LEU A 14 5.52 7.02 -0.35
CA LEU A 14 5.54 6.49 1.02
C LEU A 14 6.96 6.57 1.62
N GLN A 15 7.99 6.23 0.84
CA GLN A 15 9.39 6.38 1.25
C GLN A 15 9.73 7.83 1.58
N ALA A 16 9.26 8.79 0.77
CA ALA A 16 9.47 10.21 1.01
C ALA A 16 8.70 10.71 2.26
N ALA A 17 7.47 10.23 2.48
CA ALA A 17 6.65 10.66 3.60
C ALA A 17 7.17 10.16 4.96
N PHE A 18 7.61 8.90 5.02
CA PHE A 18 7.99 8.25 6.28
C PHE A 18 9.50 8.21 6.54
N GLY A 19 10.34 8.47 5.52
CA GLY A 19 11.79 8.53 5.66
C GLY A 19 12.37 7.28 6.32
N ASP A 20 13.14 7.48 7.39
CA ASP A 20 13.81 6.41 8.13
C ASP A 20 12.85 5.38 8.76
N ARG A 21 11.59 5.79 9.03
CA ARG A 21 10.57 4.87 9.54
C ARG A 21 10.02 3.96 8.45
N TYR A 22 10.23 4.23 7.17
CA TYR A 22 9.73 3.39 6.10
C TYR A 22 10.56 2.10 5.98
N ARG A 23 9.91 0.94 6.16
CA ARG A 23 10.55 -0.39 6.03
C ARG A 23 10.09 -1.14 4.78
N GLY A 24 9.23 -0.53 3.98
CA GLY A 24 8.75 -1.08 2.71
C GLY A 24 7.23 -1.01 2.59
N ALA A 25 6.73 -1.45 1.44
CA ALA A 25 5.31 -1.64 1.21
C ALA A 25 5.06 -2.99 0.54
N VAL A 26 3.90 -3.58 0.84
CA VAL A 26 3.49 -4.87 0.31
C VAL A 26 2.11 -4.73 -0.30
N LEU A 27 2.02 -4.89 -1.61
CA LEU A 27 0.76 -5.09 -2.30
C LEU A 27 0.24 -6.48 -1.93
N TYR A 28 -1.01 -6.55 -1.48
CA TYR A 28 -1.68 -7.79 -1.16
C TYR A 28 -3.05 -7.83 -1.85
N GLY A 29 -3.95 -8.70 -1.38
CA GLY A 29 -5.30 -8.75 -1.92
C GLY A 29 -5.38 -9.35 -3.32
N SER A 30 -6.45 -9.01 -4.04
CA SER A 30 -6.76 -9.57 -5.37
C SER A 30 -5.72 -9.16 -6.42
N GLU A 31 -5.18 -7.95 -6.32
CA GLU A 31 -4.11 -7.43 -7.19
C GLU A 31 -2.83 -8.26 -7.10
N ALA A 32 -2.45 -8.71 -5.92
CA ALA A 32 -1.27 -9.56 -5.75
C ALA A 32 -1.49 -10.99 -6.27
N ARG A 33 -2.72 -11.52 -6.15
CA ARG A 33 -3.06 -12.90 -6.55
C ARG A 33 -3.43 -13.04 -8.04
N GLY A 34 -3.55 -11.94 -8.78
CA GLY A 34 -4.01 -11.96 -10.17
C GLY A 34 -5.52 -12.20 -10.31
N GLU A 35 -6.28 -11.97 -9.25
CA GLU A 35 -7.74 -12.15 -9.18
C GLU A 35 -8.48 -10.79 -9.21
N ALA A 36 -7.77 -9.70 -9.48
CA ALA A 36 -8.33 -8.36 -9.49
C ALA A 36 -9.35 -8.18 -10.63
N ARG A 37 -10.52 -7.67 -10.26
CA ARG A 37 -11.50 -7.13 -11.19
C ARG A 37 -11.17 -5.66 -11.52
N PRO A 38 -11.78 -5.07 -12.56
CA PRO A 38 -11.56 -3.67 -12.91
C PRO A 38 -11.78 -2.71 -11.73
N ASP A 39 -12.78 -2.99 -10.89
CA ASP A 39 -13.18 -2.23 -9.71
C ASP A 39 -12.43 -2.61 -8.42
N SER A 40 -11.47 -3.55 -8.49
CA SER A 40 -10.74 -3.97 -7.29
C SER A 40 -9.78 -2.88 -6.81
N ASP A 41 -9.79 -2.68 -5.49
CA ASP A 41 -8.86 -1.82 -4.77
C ASP A 41 -7.40 -2.25 -4.95
N ILE A 42 -6.50 -1.29 -4.79
CA ILE A 42 -5.05 -1.50 -4.66
C ILE A 42 -4.74 -1.56 -3.17
N ASP A 43 -4.75 -2.77 -2.63
CA ASP A 43 -4.53 -3.07 -1.21
C ASP A 43 -3.04 -3.06 -0.85
N VAL A 44 -2.60 -2.14 0.01
CA VAL A 44 -1.19 -1.97 0.40
C VAL A 44 -1.02 -2.01 1.91
N LEU A 45 -0.11 -2.84 2.40
CA LEU A 45 0.43 -2.71 3.77
C LEU A 45 1.69 -1.84 3.72
N VAL A 46 1.70 -0.76 4.49
CA VAL A 46 2.83 0.15 4.64
C VAL A 46 3.59 -0.26 5.90
N LEU A 47 4.74 -0.89 5.73
CA LEU A 47 5.54 -1.41 6.83
C LEU A 47 6.34 -0.25 7.44
N LEU A 48 6.06 0.08 8.69
CA LEU A 48 6.71 1.15 9.41
C LEU A 48 7.53 0.62 10.58
N GLU A 49 8.62 1.31 10.89
CA GLU A 49 9.28 1.15 12.19
C GLU A 49 8.36 1.65 13.29
N GLY A 50 8.15 0.77 14.27
CA GLY A 50 7.28 0.97 15.39
C GLY A 50 7.74 2.06 16.37
N PRO A 51 6.82 2.53 17.24
CA PRO A 51 5.41 2.15 17.26
C PRO A 51 4.60 2.86 16.16
N VAL A 52 3.65 2.15 15.56
CA VAL A 52 2.66 2.75 14.66
C VAL A 52 1.68 3.61 15.44
N LYS A 53 1.35 4.79 14.91
CA LYS A 53 0.36 5.72 15.42
C LYS A 53 -0.84 5.68 14.47
N PRO A 54 -1.88 4.86 14.73
CA PRO A 54 -2.86 4.50 13.71
C PRO A 54 -3.50 5.68 12.99
N VAL A 55 -3.93 6.71 13.73
CA VAL A 55 -4.54 7.91 13.13
C VAL A 55 -3.50 8.72 12.34
N ASN A 56 -2.39 9.10 12.96
CA ASN A 56 -1.39 9.98 12.34
C ASN A 56 -0.72 9.33 11.12
N ASP A 57 -0.33 8.06 11.23
CA ASP A 57 0.34 7.35 10.15
C ASP A 57 -0.65 7.07 9.00
N LEU A 58 -1.94 6.80 9.31
CA LEU A 58 -2.97 6.68 8.27
C LEU A 58 -3.22 8.01 7.56
N THR A 59 -3.34 9.12 8.30
CA THR A 59 -3.49 10.46 7.71
C THR A 59 -2.31 10.79 6.79
N MET A 60 -1.08 10.51 7.24
CA MET A 60 0.12 10.73 6.41
C MET A 60 0.12 9.87 5.14
N ILE A 61 -0.31 8.60 5.22
CA ILE A 61 -0.50 7.74 4.05
C ILE A 61 -1.48 8.38 3.08
N ILE A 62 -2.67 8.76 3.56
CA ILE A 62 -3.73 9.36 2.74
C ILE A 62 -3.21 10.63 2.04
N ASP A 63 -2.60 11.55 2.79
CA ASP A 63 -2.08 12.81 2.25
C ASP A 63 -0.99 12.57 1.21
N SER A 64 -0.08 11.63 1.47
CA SER A 64 1.03 11.32 0.56
C SER A 64 0.56 10.66 -0.75
N LEU A 65 -0.49 9.85 -0.69
CA LEU A 65 -1.00 9.07 -1.82
C LEU A 65 -2.17 9.75 -2.55
N PHE A 66 -2.76 10.80 -1.97
CA PHE A 66 -3.86 11.55 -2.59
C PHE A 66 -3.56 12.00 -4.04
N PRO A 67 -2.36 12.52 -4.38
CA PRO A 67 -2.05 12.87 -5.77
C PRO A 67 -2.05 11.67 -6.72
N VAL A 68 -1.67 10.47 -6.24
CA VAL A 68 -1.75 9.25 -7.04
C VAL A 68 -3.21 8.86 -7.25
N GLN A 69 -4.02 8.90 -6.19
CA GLN A 69 -5.45 8.62 -6.28
C GLN A 69 -6.15 9.52 -7.31
N MET A 70 -5.84 10.83 -7.34
CA MET A 70 -6.42 11.75 -8.32
C MET A 70 -6.04 11.39 -9.75
N LYS A 71 -4.78 11.02 -9.98
CA LYS A 71 -4.31 10.51 -11.29
C LYS A 71 -5.04 9.23 -11.72
N LEU A 72 -5.39 8.35 -10.78
CA LEU A 72 -6.17 7.16 -11.09
C LEU A 72 -7.58 7.52 -11.53
N VAL A 73 -8.25 8.44 -10.82
CA VAL A 73 -9.61 8.92 -11.15
C VAL A 73 -9.66 9.52 -12.57
N GLU A 74 -8.62 10.22 -13.01
CA GLU A 74 -8.53 10.78 -14.36
C GLU A 74 -8.17 9.73 -15.44
N SER A 75 -7.70 8.54 -15.04
CA SER A 75 -7.29 7.48 -15.95
C SER A 75 -8.48 6.70 -16.48
N LYS A 76 -8.56 6.52 -17.80
CA LYS A 76 -9.59 5.65 -18.42
C LYS A 76 -9.53 4.19 -17.96
N GLU A 77 -8.35 3.70 -17.58
CA GLU A 77 -8.14 2.29 -17.20
C GLU A 77 -8.25 2.06 -15.70
N TYR A 78 -8.01 3.08 -14.88
CA TYR A 78 -7.87 2.94 -13.43
C TYR A 78 -8.83 3.83 -12.63
N SER A 79 -9.80 4.48 -13.29
CA SER A 79 -10.73 5.42 -12.66
C SER A 79 -11.57 4.84 -11.54
N GLU A 80 -11.82 3.53 -11.58
CA GLU A 80 -12.61 2.82 -10.57
C GLU A 80 -11.77 2.23 -9.43
N LYS A 81 -10.44 2.33 -9.50
CA LYS A 81 -9.55 1.78 -8.47
C LYS A 81 -9.34 2.76 -7.33
N ILE A 82 -9.42 2.24 -6.11
CA ILE A 82 -9.13 2.96 -4.88
C ILE A 82 -7.84 2.41 -4.28
N ILE A 83 -6.95 3.29 -3.82
CA ILE A 83 -5.76 2.89 -3.06
C ILE A 83 -6.17 2.70 -1.60
N ASN A 84 -6.16 1.46 -1.14
CA ASN A 84 -6.45 1.09 0.25
C ASN A 84 -5.14 0.74 0.98
N ALA A 85 -4.52 1.72 1.61
CA ALA A 85 -3.20 1.58 2.25
C ALA A 85 -3.31 1.68 3.78
N LEU A 86 -2.71 0.72 4.48
CA LEU A 86 -2.75 0.62 5.95
C LEU A 86 -1.35 0.67 6.57
N PRO A 87 -1.11 1.50 7.60
CA PRO A 87 0.14 1.48 8.34
C PRO A 87 0.17 0.24 9.24
N VAL A 88 1.28 -0.49 9.21
CA VAL A 88 1.50 -1.67 10.07
C VAL A 88 2.88 -1.65 10.68
N ASP A 89 2.99 -2.18 11.90
CA ASP A 89 4.29 -2.35 12.54
C ASP A 89 5.07 -3.43 11.79
N SER A 90 6.25 -3.06 11.30
CA SER A 90 7.12 -3.97 10.55
C SER A 90 7.54 -5.18 11.38
N TYR A 91 7.73 -5.02 12.69
CA TYR A 91 8.05 -6.14 13.58
C TYR A 91 6.90 -7.13 13.66
N ASP A 92 5.67 -6.66 13.87
CA ASP A 92 4.50 -7.52 13.95
C ASP A 92 4.20 -8.20 12.61
N TYR A 93 4.40 -7.48 11.50
CA TYR A 93 4.30 -8.02 10.14
C TYR A 93 5.29 -9.17 9.92
N GLU A 94 6.57 -8.95 10.25
CA GLU A 94 7.61 -9.96 10.02
C GLU A 94 7.39 -11.22 10.87
N ASN A 95 6.90 -11.06 12.09
CA ASN A 95 6.54 -12.14 13.01
C ASN A 95 5.17 -12.78 12.70
N GLY A 96 4.41 -12.24 11.73
CA GLY A 96 3.14 -12.81 11.30
C GLY A 96 2.08 -12.85 12.40
N VAL A 97 2.06 -11.83 13.27
CA VAL A 97 1.19 -11.76 14.45
C VAL A 97 -0.28 -11.93 14.07
N TYR A 98 -0.74 -11.27 13.01
CA TYR A 98 -2.09 -11.40 12.48
C TYR A 98 -2.15 -12.28 11.23
N GLY A 99 -3.31 -12.95 11.04
CA GLY A 99 -3.55 -13.78 9.86
C GLY A 99 -3.41 -13.01 8.54
N LEU A 100 -3.83 -11.75 8.52
CA LEU A 100 -3.63 -10.84 7.40
C LEU A 100 -2.15 -10.74 7.00
N TYR A 101 -1.25 -10.60 7.98
CA TYR A 101 0.19 -10.44 7.72
C TYR A 101 0.79 -11.72 7.16
N ARG A 102 0.40 -12.88 7.70
CA ARG A 102 0.84 -14.19 7.16
C ARG A 102 0.40 -14.37 5.71
N ASN A 103 -0.85 -14.03 5.39
CA ASN A 103 -1.38 -14.13 4.04
C ASN A 103 -0.68 -13.16 3.08
N ALA A 104 -0.48 -11.91 3.50
CA ALA A 104 0.24 -10.91 2.72
C ALA A 104 1.72 -11.27 2.54
N LYS A 105 2.35 -11.94 3.50
CA LYS A 105 3.74 -12.43 3.38
C LYS A 105 3.85 -13.63 2.44
N ALA A 106 2.86 -14.51 2.44
CA ALA A 106 2.85 -15.71 1.58
C ALA A 106 2.50 -15.41 0.12
N GLY A 107 1.59 -14.47 -0.14
CA GLY A 107 1.06 -14.19 -1.48
C GLY A 107 1.13 -12.75 -1.95
N GLY A 108 1.72 -11.84 -1.16
CA GLY A 108 1.88 -10.43 -1.53
C GLY A 108 3.13 -10.16 -2.36
N VAL A 109 3.18 -8.97 -2.93
CA VAL A 109 4.29 -8.47 -3.77
C VAL A 109 4.90 -7.23 -3.11
N ARG A 110 6.22 -7.24 -2.86
CA ARG A 110 6.96 -6.06 -2.38
C ARG A 110 7.02 -4.99 -3.49
N LEU A 111 6.82 -3.73 -3.12
CA LEU A 111 6.88 -2.57 -4.02
C LEU A 111 8.28 -1.96 -4.09
#